data_AF-A0A7C3EWP6-F1
#
_entry.id   AF-A0A7C3EWP6-F1
#
_cell.length_a   1.000
_cell.length_b   1.000
_cell.length_c   1.000
_cell.angle_alpha   90.00
_cell.angle_beta   90.00
_cell.angle_gamma   90.00
#
_symmetry.space_group_name_H-M   'P 1'
#
loop_
_entity.id
_entity.type
_entity.pdbx_description
1 polymer ?
#
loop_
_entity_poly.entity_id
_entity_poly.type
_entity_poly.pdbx_seq_one_letter_code
_entity_poly.pdbx_strand_id
1 'polypeptide(L)'
;MRCRAHGVCLAVLACGLLARADLVHLADGTTREGRVVEANDKEVVLEVGQGGVTLTVRLPRNQVARIEEKAAPGAVVMAEYVARLSEALKSRSADHWLALGLWCRERPGFRDKADEALRRALELDPNHVQTRLLLGHVRVNDAWMSRREAVQAIAPEIEQNARLRELELQAQLEEARTDALEAEARAKALEAKIAELRKDIEDLRQRLAMPPLPADYYRPRALYRPVIILPPRGPRGPHKPDAKDAPKAEPPPKGPSPTDAPPENTPPAGDTAGAETAGK
;
A
#
# COMPACT_ATOMS: atom_id res chain seq x y z
N MET A 1 -75.10 -6.48 33.58
CA MET A 1 -74.02 -7.50 33.54
C MET A 1 -73.25 -7.35 32.22
N ARG A 2 -71.91 -7.20 32.32
CA ARG A 2 -70.84 -7.72 31.42
C ARG A 2 -70.92 -7.38 29.91
N CYS A 3 -69.87 -6.99 29.17
CA CYS A 3 -68.44 -6.83 29.41
C CYS A 3 -67.87 -5.94 28.28
N ARG A 4 -66.82 -5.20 28.61
CA ARG A 4 -65.98 -4.39 27.73
C ARG A 4 -65.16 -5.28 26.78
N ALA A 5 -64.96 -4.86 25.53
CA ALA A 5 -63.84 -5.31 24.71
C ALA A 5 -63.00 -4.08 24.34
N HIS A 6 -61.83 -3.95 24.97
CA HIS A 6 -60.86 -2.90 24.69
C HIS A 6 -60.07 -3.30 23.44
N GLY A 7 -60.23 -2.53 22.36
CA GLY A 7 -59.35 -2.60 21.20
C GLY A 7 -57.98 -2.03 21.57
N VAL A 8 -56.98 -2.90 21.64
CA VAL A 8 -55.58 -2.54 21.85
C VAL A 8 -55.06 -1.89 20.57
N CYS A 9 -54.86 -0.57 20.60
CA CYS A 9 -54.08 0.14 19.58
C CYS A 9 -52.59 -0.11 19.84
N LEU A 10 -52.02 -1.08 19.11
CA LEU A 10 -50.58 -1.31 19.05
C LEU A 10 -49.97 -0.27 18.11
N ALA A 11 -49.67 0.93 18.63
CA ALA A 11 -48.85 1.91 17.92
C ALA A 11 -47.39 1.47 18.01
N VAL A 12 -46.89 0.80 16.97
CA VAL A 12 -45.46 0.57 16.77
C VAL A 12 -44.82 1.92 16.46
N LEU A 13 -44.32 2.58 17.50
CA LEU A 13 -43.51 3.78 17.38
C LEU A 13 -42.12 3.37 16.87
N ALA A 14 -41.94 3.42 15.55
CA ALA A 14 -40.64 3.32 14.91
C ALA A 14 -39.81 4.56 15.29
N CYS A 15 -39.14 4.49 16.44
CA CYS A 15 -38.25 5.54 16.90
C CYS A 15 -36.96 5.49 16.05
N GLY A 16 -36.84 6.44 15.14
CA GLY A 16 -35.70 6.54 14.23
C GLY A 16 -34.37 6.53 14.97
N LEU A 17 -33.45 5.67 14.51
CA LEU A 17 -32.02 5.67 14.80
C LEU A 17 -31.31 6.84 14.10
N LEU A 18 -31.86 8.04 14.23
CA LEU A 18 -31.15 9.27 13.90
C LEU A 18 -30.46 9.70 15.18
N ALA A 19 -29.15 9.48 15.25
CA ALA A 19 -28.31 10.09 16.26
C ALA A 19 -28.59 11.61 16.24
N ARG A 20 -29.34 12.10 17.23
CA ARG A 20 -29.50 13.54 17.48
C ARG A 20 -28.38 13.92 18.44
N ALA A 21 -27.67 15.00 18.14
CA ALA A 21 -26.64 15.54 19.02
C ALA A 21 -27.18 16.86 19.57
N ASP A 22 -28.16 16.78 20.47
CA ASP A 22 -28.73 17.97 21.10
C ASP A 22 -27.69 18.61 22.03
N LEU A 23 -27.62 19.93 22.01
CA LEU A 23 -26.74 20.74 22.87
C LEU A 23 -27.56 21.29 24.02
N VAL A 24 -27.32 20.76 25.22
CA VAL A 24 -27.95 21.25 26.45
C VAL A 24 -27.03 22.28 27.09
N HIS A 25 -27.46 23.53 27.11
CA HIS A 25 -26.83 24.63 27.83
C HIS A 25 -27.30 24.60 29.28
N LEU A 26 -26.37 24.46 30.22
CA LEU A 26 -26.64 24.44 31.64
C LEU A 26 -26.60 25.86 32.23
N ALA A 27 -27.26 26.07 33.36
CA ALA A 27 -27.35 27.36 34.06
C ALA A 27 -26.00 27.84 34.60
N ASP A 28 -25.02 26.94 34.73
CA ASP A 28 -23.63 27.22 35.11
C ASP A 28 -22.77 27.69 33.92
N GLY A 29 -23.35 27.78 32.72
CA GLY A 29 -22.67 28.17 31.48
C GLY A 29 -21.95 27.03 30.75
N THR A 30 -22.01 25.79 31.26
CA THR A 30 -21.43 24.63 30.58
C THR A 30 -22.39 24.04 29.54
N THR A 31 -21.86 23.37 28.52
CA THR A 31 -22.66 22.72 27.47
C THR A 31 -22.46 21.21 27.48
N ARG A 32 -23.53 20.45 27.31
CA ARG A 32 -23.50 18.98 27.19
C ARG A 32 -24.06 18.56 25.84
N GLU A 33 -23.29 17.76 25.11
CA GLU A 33 -23.72 17.16 23.84
C GLU A 33 -24.30 15.77 24.10
N GLY A 34 -25.52 15.51 23.63
CA GLY A 34 -26.17 14.21 23.75
C GLY A 34 -27.60 14.23 23.19
N ARG A 35 -28.25 13.07 23.09
CA ARG A 35 -29.65 12.97 22.65
C ARG A 35 -30.56 13.21 23.85
N VAL A 36 -31.48 14.16 23.77
CA VAL A 36 -32.52 14.30 24.79
C VAL A 36 -33.58 13.20 24.58
N VAL A 37 -33.70 12.30 25.54
CA VAL A 37 -34.65 11.17 25.49
C VAL A 37 -35.97 11.54 26.15
N GLU A 38 -35.91 12.35 27.21
CA GLU A 38 -37.08 12.78 27.97
C GLU A 38 -36.83 14.19 28.52
N ALA A 39 -37.84 15.05 28.46
CA ALA A 39 -37.79 16.40 29.03
C ALA A 39 -39.13 16.73 29.67
N ASN A 40 -39.15 16.80 31.00
CA ASN A 40 -40.31 17.14 31.81
C ASN A 40 -40.03 18.41 32.64
N ASP A 41 -41.04 18.94 33.34
CA ASP A 41 -40.90 20.13 34.19
C ASP A 41 -39.92 19.94 35.37
N LYS A 42 -39.55 18.69 35.69
CA LYS A 42 -38.67 18.35 36.81
C LYS A 42 -37.26 17.96 36.39
N GLU A 43 -37.11 17.23 35.29
CA GLU A 43 -35.83 16.68 34.85
C GLU A 43 -35.76 16.55 33.33
N VAL A 44 -34.53 16.58 32.81
CA VAL A 44 -34.15 16.35 31.43
C VAL A 44 -33.18 15.16 31.41
N VAL A 45 -33.50 14.13 30.65
CA VAL A 45 -32.71 12.90 30.52
C VAL A 45 -31.93 12.95 29.21
N LEU A 46 -30.61 12.96 29.32
CA LEU A 46 -29.67 13.09 28.21
C LEU A 46 -28.90 11.77 28.02
N GLU A 47 -28.93 11.21 26.82
CA GLU A 47 -28.06 10.11 26.40
C GLU A 47 -26.78 10.66 25.75
N VAL A 48 -25.64 10.45 26.40
CA VAL A 48 -24.32 10.87 25.93
C VAL A 48 -23.58 9.64 25.39
N GLY A 49 -23.21 9.68 24.11
CA GLY A 49 -22.45 8.61 23.45
C GLY A 49 -21.02 9.04 23.18
N GLN A 50 -20.03 8.34 23.74
CA GLN A 50 -18.61 8.57 23.45
C GLN A 50 -17.91 7.22 23.23
N GLY A 51 -17.32 7.02 22.05
CA GLY A 51 -16.48 5.83 21.77
C GLY A 51 -17.20 4.46 21.86
N GLY A 52 -18.50 4.40 21.56
CA GLY A 52 -19.28 3.15 21.58
C GLY A 52 -19.94 2.81 22.92
N VAL A 53 -19.80 3.65 23.94
CA VAL A 53 -20.50 3.54 25.22
C VAL A 53 -21.57 4.63 25.31
N THR A 54 -22.79 4.24 25.70
CA THR A 54 -23.92 5.15 25.92
C THR A 54 -24.17 5.32 27.41
N LEU A 55 -24.13 6.56 27.91
CA LEU A 55 -24.42 6.91 29.30
C LEU A 55 -25.69 7.75 29.37
N THR A 56 -26.58 7.43 30.30
CA THR A 56 -27.79 8.21 30.58
C THR A 56 -27.53 9.16 31.75
N VAL A 57 -27.61 10.46 31.50
CA VAL A 57 -27.43 11.53 32.49
C VAL A 57 -28.77 12.18 32.78
N ARG A 58 -29.15 12.28 34.06
CA ARG A 58 -30.36 12.97 34.50
C ARG A 58 -30.00 14.36 35.04
N LEU A 59 -30.57 15.39 34.43
CA LEU A 59 -30.32 16.78 34.76
C LEU A 59 -31.61 17.41 35.31
N PRO A 60 -31.61 17.96 36.52
CA PRO A 60 -32.74 18.75 37.03
C PRO A 60 -33.11 19.91 36.08
N ARG A 61 -34.39 20.17 35.87
CA ARG A 61 -34.87 21.19 34.90
C ARG A 61 -34.38 22.60 35.20
N ASN A 62 -34.16 22.91 36.49
CA ASN A 62 -33.60 24.19 36.95
C ASN A 62 -32.12 24.38 36.59
N GLN A 63 -31.41 23.31 36.26
CA GLN A 63 -30.02 23.38 35.80
C GLN A 63 -29.93 23.53 34.28
N VAL A 64 -31.02 23.40 33.53
CA VAL A 64 -31.05 23.51 32.07
C VAL A 64 -31.50 24.90 31.67
N ALA A 65 -30.58 25.71 31.14
CA ALA A 65 -30.86 27.05 30.64
C ALA A 65 -31.54 27.01 29.28
N ARG A 66 -31.04 26.18 28.35
CA ARG A 66 -31.56 26.07 26.99
C ARG A 66 -31.21 24.71 26.39
N ILE A 67 -32.09 24.17 25.55
CA ILE A 67 -31.82 22.98 24.74
C ILE A 67 -31.79 23.44 23.28
N GLU A 68 -30.69 23.20 22.59
CA GLU A 68 -30.53 23.41 21.16
C GLU A 68 -30.55 22.06 20.46
N GLU A 69 -31.63 21.77 19.73
CA GLU A 69 -31.70 20.59 18.89
C GLU A 69 -30.74 20.75 17.70
N LYS A 70 -29.54 20.15 17.80
CA LYS A 70 -28.59 20.13 16.70
C LYS A 70 -28.67 18.76 16.04
N ALA A 71 -29.25 18.73 14.84
CA ALA A 71 -29.24 17.54 14.01
C ALA A 71 -27.78 17.11 13.81
N ALA A 72 -27.48 15.83 14.05
CA ALA A 72 -26.13 15.34 13.81
C ALA A 72 -25.74 15.62 12.34
N PRO A 73 -24.46 15.89 12.04
CA PRO A 73 -24.03 16.22 10.69
C PRO A 73 -24.54 15.21 9.63
N GLY A 74 -24.56 13.91 9.96
CA GLY A 74 -25.09 12.87 9.07
C GLY A 74 -26.60 12.94 8.84
N ALA A 75 -27.39 13.37 9.84
CA ALA A 75 -28.83 13.57 9.70
C ALA A 75 -29.15 14.75 8.76
N VAL A 76 -28.35 15.82 8.83
CA VAL A 76 -28.49 16.98 7.92
C VAL A 76 -28.19 16.57 6.47
N VAL A 77 -27.10 15.83 6.23
CA VAL A 77 -26.75 15.35 4.89
C VAL A 77 -27.81 14.39 4.34
N MET A 78 -28.33 13.48 5.17
CA MET A 78 -29.40 12.58 4.76
C MET A 78 -30.71 13.32 4.45
N ALA A 79 -31.07 14.35 5.22
CA ALA A 79 -32.23 15.18 4.93
C ALA A 79 -32.09 15.92 3.59
N GLU A 80 -30.90 16.46 3.31
CA GLU A 80 -30.60 17.10 2.02
C GLU A 80 -30.68 16.09 0.86
N TYR A 81 -30.17 14.87 1.04
CA TYR A 81 -30.30 13.79 0.06
C TYR A 81 -31.77 13.48 -0.27
N VAL A 82 -32.61 13.32 0.77
CA VAL A 82 -34.03 13.02 0.58
C VAL A 82 -34.76 14.16 -0.14
N ALA A 83 -34.44 15.41 0.20
CA ALA A 83 -35.01 16.57 -0.48
C ALA A 83 -34.68 16.57 -1.98
N ARG A 84 -33.39 16.41 -2.33
CA ARG A 84 -32.93 16.34 -3.73
C ARG A 84 -33.47 15.13 -4.48
N LEU A 85 -33.55 13.98 -3.83
CA LEU A 85 -34.17 12.77 -4.40
C LEU A 85 -35.65 13.02 -4.73
N SER A 86 -36.38 13.69 -3.83
CA SER A 86 -37.78 14.01 -4.08
C SER A 86 -37.97 14.96 -5.27
N GLU A 87 -37.03 15.88 -5.49
CA GLU A 87 -37.02 16.79 -6.63
C GLU A 87 -36.71 16.06 -7.94
N ALA A 88 -35.72 15.16 -7.94
CA ALA A 88 -35.38 14.32 -9.09
C ALA A 88 -36.54 13.40 -9.49
N LEU A 89 -37.25 12.83 -8.52
CA LEU A 89 -38.43 11.99 -8.76
C LEU A 89 -39.61 12.78 -9.35
N LYS A 90 -39.82 14.02 -8.91
CA LYS A 90 -40.91 14.89 -9.40
C LYS A 90 -40.64 15.40 -10.81
N SER A 91 -39.41 15.84 -11.08
CA SER A 91 -39.05 16.45 -12.35
C SER A 91 -38.96 15.45 -13.51
N ARG A 92 -38.65 14.17 -13.23
CA ARG A 92 -38.45 13.12 -14.26
C ARG A 92 -37.48 13.55 -15.38
N SER A 93 -36.55 14.44 -15.08
CA SER A 93 -35.54 14.92 -16.03
C SER A 93 -34.17 14.35 -15.68
N ALA A 94 -33.43 13.93 -16.70
CA ALA A 94 -32.07 13.41 -16.56
C ALA A 94 -31.13 14.43 -15.89
N ASP A 95 -31.32 15.73 -16.10
CA ASP A 95 -30.52 16.80 -15.49
C ASP A 95 -30.64 16.83 -13.95
N HIS A 96 -31.86 16.64 -13.42
CA HIS A 96 -32.06 16.63 -11.97
C HIS A 96 -31.46 15.36 -11.33
N TRP A 97 -31.50 14.23 -12.04
CA TRP A 97 -30.81 13.00 -11.60
C TRP A 97 -29.29 13.14 -11.67
N LEU A 98 -28.75 13.82 -12.69
CA LEU A 98 -27.35 14.16 -12.78
C LEU A 98 -26.91 15.07 -11.62
N ALA A 99 -27.68 16.11 -11.32
CA ALA A 99 -27.41 17.03 -10.21
C ALA A 99 -27.39 16.31 -8.85
N LEU A 100 -28.32 15.37 -8.63
CA LEU A 100 -28.31 14.50 -7.45
C LEU A 100 -27.05 13.63 -7.41
N GLY A 101 -26.69 13.00 -8.53
CA GLY A 101 -25.51 12.15 -8.63
C GLY A 101 -24.21 12.91 -8.34
N LEU A 102 -24.05 14.11 -8.90
CA LEU A 102 -22.90 14.99 -8.64
C LEU A 102 -22.79 15.35 -7.15
N TRP A 103 -23.90 15.78 -6.54
CA TRP A 103 -23.93 16.08 -5.11
C TRP A 103 -23.55 14.86 -4.28
N CYS A 104 -24.07 13.67 -4.61
CA CYS A 104 -23.71 12.44 -3.90
C CYS A 104 -22.23 12.07 -4.03
N ARG A 105 -21.56 12.37 -5.16
CA ARG A 105 -20.12 12.10 -5.34
C ARG A 105 -19.23 12.93 -4.42
N GLU A 106 -19.67 14.14 -4.08
CA GLU A 106 -18.93 15.04 -3.19
C GLU A 106 -19.09 14.67 -1.71
N ARG A 107 -20.02 13.77 -1.37
CA ARG A 107 -20.29 13.36 0.02
C ARG A 107 -19.63 12.00 0.34
N PRO A 108 -18.83 11.92 1.42
CA PRO A 108 -18.32 10.64 1.90
C PRO A 108 -19.45 9.66 2.23
N GLY A 109 -19.36 8.41 1.77
CA GLY A 109 -20.36 7.37 2.03
C GLY A 109 -21.59 7.41 1.10
N PHE A 110 -21.66 8.31 0.12
CA PHE A 110 -22.77 8.40 -0.84
C PHE A 110 -22.42 7.90 -2.25
N ARG A 111 -21.29 7.22 -2.42
CA ARG A 111 -20.81 6.74 -3.73
C ARG A 111 -21.83 5.83 -4.42
N ASP A 112 -22.42 4.88 -3.70
CA ASP A 112 -23.41 3.96 -4.27
C ASP A 112 -24.67 4.70 -4.73
N LYS A 113 -25.08 5.72 -3.96
CA LYS A 113 -26.23 6.59 -4.29
C LYS A 113 -25.95 7.47 -5.50
N ALA A 114 -24.71 7.94 -5.63
CA ALA A 114 -24.27 8.65 -6.83
C ALA A 114 -24.40 7.77 -8.07
N ASP A 115 -23.87 6.55 -8.00
CA ASP A 115 -23.93 5.63 -9.14
C ASP A 115 -25.38 5.26 -9.50
N GLU A 116 -26.26 5.07 -8.51
CA GLU A 116 -27.69 4.86 -8.76
C GLU A 116 -28.32 6.06 -9.46
N ALA A 117 -28.12 7.27 -8.95
CA ALA A 117 -28.69 8.49 -9.54
C ALA A 117 -28.23 8.71 -10.98
N LEU A 118 -26.95 8.44 -11.28
CA LEU A 118 -26.42 8.56 -12.63
C LEU A 118 -26.96 7.48 -13.57
N ARG A 119 -27.20 6.25 -13.09
CA ARG A 119 -27.90 5.22 -13.90
C ARG A 119 -29.33 5.65 -14.22
N ARG A 120 -30.06 6.22 -13.25
CA ARG A 120 -31.41 6.76 -13.49
C ARG A 120 -31.42 7.89 -14.51
N ALA A 121 -30.41 8.77 -14.50
CA ALA A 121 -30.28 9.80 -15.52
C ALA A 121 -30.14 9.19 -16.94
N LEU A 122 -29.38 8.10 -17.09
CA LEU A 122 -29.27 7.39 -18.37
C LEU A 122 -30.53 6.59 -18.76
N GLU A 123 -31.30 6.10 -17.80
CA GLU A 123 -32.61 5.48 -18.07
C GLU A 123 -33.59 6.48 -18.70
N LEU A 124 -33.53 7.75 -18.27
CA LEU A 124 -34.39 8.82 -18.79
C LEU A 124 -33.89 9.40 -20.12
N ASP A 125 -32.59 9.66 -20.23
CA ASP A 125 -31.94 10.07 -21.47
C ASP A 125 -30.70 9.20 -21.74
N PRO A 126 -30.83 8.17 -22.61
CA PRO A 126 -29.71 7.30 -22.95
C PRO A 126 -28.55 8.01 -23.63
N ASN A 127 -28.74 9.21 -24.20
CA ASN A 127 -27.71 9.98 -24.90
C ASN A 127 -27.21 11.18 -24.09
N HIS A 128 -27.54 11.25 -22.79
CA HIS A 128 -27.15 12.34 -21.93
C HIS A 128 -25.63 12.45 -21.79
N VAL A 129 -25.04 13.40 -22.53
CA VAL A 129 -23.60 13.55 -22.72
C VAL A 129 -22.87 13.66 -21.38
N GLN A 130 -23.33 14.54 -20.49
CA GLN A 130 -22.64 14.82 -19.23
C GLN A 130 -22.62 13.59 -18.30
N THR A 131 -23.76 12.93 -18.11
CA THR A 131 -23.89 11.70 -17.32
C THR A 131 -22.99 10.57 -17.83
N ARG A 132 -22.92 10.39 -19.16
CA ARG A 132 -22.05 9.37 -19.77
C ARG A 132 -20.58 9.66 -19.52
N LEU A 133 -20.14 10.91 -19.70
CA LEU A 133 -18.78 11.31 -19.38
C LEU A 133 -18.46 11.11 -17.89
N LEU A 134 -19.41 11.41 -17.01
CA LEU A 134 -19.25 11.29 -15.56
C LEU A 134 -19.11 9.82 -15.11
N LEU A 135 -19.77 8.90 -15.80
CA LEU A 135 -19.62 7.44 -15.64
C LEU A 135 -18.39 6.88 -16.35
N GLY A 136 -17.60 7.72 -17.05
CA GLY A 136 -16.36 7.32 -17.72
C GLY A 136 -16.56 6.72 -19.12
N HIS A 137 -17.74 6.90 -19.72
CA HIS A 137 -17.96 6.57 -21.12
C HIS A 137 -17.37 7.65 -22.04
N VAL A 138 -16.95 7.23 -23.22
CA VAL A 138 -16.39 8.09 -24.28
C VAL A 138 -17.14 7.79 -25.56
N ARG A 139 -17.31 8.80 -26.41
CA ARG A 139 -17.94 8.65 -27.72
C ARG A 139 -16.86 8.34 -28.76
N VAL A 140 -16.96 7.19 -29.42
CA VAL A 140 -16.05 6.71 -30.47
C VAL A 140 -16.89 6.25 -31.66
N ASN A 141 -16.63 6.78 -32.86
CA ASN A 141 -17.37 6.44 -34.09
C ASN A 141 -18.90 6.48 -33.91
N ASP A 142 -19.40 7.56 -33.32
CA ASP A 142 -20.82 7.78 -33.00
C ASP A 142 -21.48 6.82 -31.99
N ALA A 143 -20.73 5.88 -31.44
CA ALA A 143 -21.18 5.01 -30.36
C ALA A 143 -20.61 5.45 -29.01
N TRP A 144 -21.44 5.35 -27.96
CA TRP A 144 -20.97 5.51 -26.59
C TRP A 144 -20.39 4.19 -26.09
N MET A 145 -19.13 4.22 -25.67
CA MET A 145 -18.39 3.05 -25.20
C MET A 145 -17.80 3.32 -23.82
N SER A 146 -17.58 2.29 -23.01
CA SER A 146 -16.71 2.42 -21.84
C SER A 146 -15.28 2.75 -22.26
N ARG A 147 -14.48 3.33 -21.37
CA ARG A 147 -13.06 3.61 -21.66
C ARG A 147 -12.30 2.37 -22.15
N ARG A 148 -12.57 1.21 -21.54
CA ARG A 148 -11.92 -0.05 -21.94
C ARG A 148 -12.29 -0.46 -23.36
N GLU A 149 -13.57 -0.44 -23.69
CA GLU A 149 -14.06 -0.76 -25.03
C GLU A 149 -13.54 0.25 -26.06
N ALA A 150 -13.46 1.54 -25.71
CA ALA A 150 -12.88 2.57 -26.57
C ALA A 150 -11.40 2.29 -26.88
N VAL A 151 -10.61 1.90 -25.88
CA VAL A 151 -9.20 1.49 -26.10
C VAL A 151 -9.12 0.25 -26.98
N GLN A 152 -9.99 -0.74 -26.78
CA GLN A 152 -10.05 -1.93 -27.63
C GLN A 152 -10.42 -1.61 -29.08
N ALA A 153 -11.30 -0.64 -29.30
CA ALA A 153 -11.72 -0.23 -30.64
C ALA A 153 -10.66 0.60 -31.38
N ILE A 154 -9.92 1.45 -30.65
CA ILE A 154 -8.96 2.40 -31.23
C ILE A 154 -7.56 1.78 -31.34
N ALA A 155 -7.14 1.03 -30.33
CA ALA A 155 -5.77 0.54 -30.16
C ALA A 155 -5.74 -0.89 -29.57
N PRO A 156 -6.31 -1.89 -30.29
CA PRO A 156 -6.34 -3.29 -29.84
C PRO A 156 -4.95 -3.87 -29.59
N GLU A 157 -3.93 -3.36 -30.28
CA GLU A 157 -2.53 -3.74 -30.14
C GLU A 157 -1.98 -3.47 -28.74
N ILE A 158 -2.49 -2.48 -28.00
CA ILE A 158 -2.03 -2.19 -26.63
C ILE A 158 -2.34 -3.38 -25.72
N GLU A 159 -3.57 -3.89 -25.78
CA GLU A 159 -3.99 -5.03 -24.95
C GLU A 159 -3.28 -6.30 -25.40
N GLN A 160 -3.09 -6.49 -26.70
CA GLN A 160 -2.34 -7.63 -27.24
C GLN A 160 -0.86 -7.59 -26.79
N ASN A 161 -0.20 -6.44 -26.90
CA ASN A 161 1.18 -6.26 -26.47
C ASN A 161 1.34 -6.45 -24.96
N ALA A 162 0.38 -5.98 -24.16
CA ALA A 162 0.38 -6.22 -22.73
C ALA A 162 0.32 -7.72 -22.39
N ARG A 163 -0.56 -8.48 -23.08
CA ARG A 163 -0.64 -9.95 -22.91
C ARG A 163 0.64 -10.65 -23.35
N LEU A 164 1.21 -10.26 -24.49
CA LEU A 164 2.47 -10.84 -24.97
C LEU A 164 3.60 -10.62 -23.96
N ARG A 165 3.71 -9.41 -23.42
CA ARG A 165 4.72 -9.07 -22.41
C ARG A 165 4.53 -9.85 -21.11
N GLU A 166 3.28 -10.11 -20.71
CA GLU A 166 2.98 -10.95 -19.55
C GLU A 166 3.43 -12.41 -19.78
N LEU A 167 3.17 -12.96 -20.98
CA LEU A 167 3.61 -14.31 -21.33
C LEU A 167 5.14 -14.42 -21.41
N GLU A 168 5.81 -13.42 -21.97
CA GLU A 168 7.27 -13.34 -22.00
C GLU A 168 7.85 -13.31 -20.58
N LEU A 169 7.26 -12.50 -19.69
CA LEU A 169 7.68 -12.45 -18.29
C LEU A 169 7.46 -13.78 -17.58
N GLN A 170 6.33 -14.46 -17.83
CA GLN A 170 6.08 -15.80 -17.29
C GLN A 170 7.12 -16.79 -17.77
N ALA A 171 7.46 -16.79 -19.07
CA ALA A 171 8.50 -17.65 -19.61
C ALA A 171 9.87 -17.38 -18.96
N GLN A 172 10.25 -16.11 -18.79
CA GLN A 172 11.48 -15.72 -18.10
C GLN A 172 11.50 -16.17 -16.63
N LEU A 173 10.36 -16.09 -15.94
CA LEU A 173 10.27 -16.56 -14.56
C LEU A 173 10.40 -18.07 -14.45
N GLU A 174 9.80 -18.83 -15.37
CA GLU A 174 9.97 -20.29 -15.39
C GLU A 174 11.41 -20.70 -15.75
N GLU A 175 12.05 -20.03 -16.71
CA GLU A 175 13.46 -20.24 -17.04
C GLU A 175 14.37 -19.94 -15.84
N ALA A 176 14.17 -18.79 -15.19
CA ALA A 176 14.91 -18.43 -13.98
C ALA A 176 14.68 -19.43 -12.83
N ARG A 177 13.48 -19.99 -12.71
CA ARG A 177 13.19 -21.06 -11.74
C ARG A 177 13.96 -22.33 -12.08
N THR A 178 13.97 -22.75 -13.33
CA THR A 178 14.72 -23.94 -13.75
C THR A 178 16.21 -23.76 -13.51
N ASP A 179 16.77 -22.60 -13.84
CA ASP A 179 18.16 -22.27 -13.61
C ASP A 179 18.51 -22.26 -12.12
N ALA A 180 17.62 -21.73 -11.28
CA ALA A 180 17.81 -21.74 -9.83
C ALA A 180 17.83 -23.17 -9.26
N LEU A 181 16.93 -24.05 -9.73
CA LEU A 181 16.92 -25.45 -9.33
C LEU A 181 18.19 -26.19 -9.77
N GLU A 182 18.65 -25.94 -10.99
CA GLU A 182 19.91 -26.50 -11.48
C GLU A 182 21.12 -25.99 -10.68
N ALA A 183 21.15 -24.69 -10.36
CA ALA A 183 22.20 -24.10 -9.54
C ALA A 183 22.22 -24.69 -8.13
N GLU A 184 21.05 -24.89 -7.52
CA GLU A 184 20.92 -25.54 -6.22
C GLU A 184 21.41 -27.00 -6.28
N ALA A 185 21.05 -27.76 -7.32
CA ALA A 185 21.52 -29.12 -7.51
C ALA A 185 23.06 -29.18 -7.69
N ARG A 186 23.64 -28.25 -8.46
CA ARG A 186 25.10 -28.12 -8.62
C ARG A 186 25.77 -27.76 -7.29
N ALA A 187 25.20 -26.85 -6.51
CA ALA A 187 25.72 -26.49 -5.19
C ALA A 187 25.74 -27.69 -4.24
N LYS A 188 24.63 -28.44 -4.14
CA LYS A 188 24.55 -29.68 -3.35
C LYS A 188 25.57 -30.73 -3.81
N ALA A 189 25.78 -30.88 -5.11
CA ALA A 189 26.78 -31.80 -5.66
C ALA A 189 28.22 -31.38 -5.30
N LEU A 190 28.51 -30.08 -5.30
CA LEU A 190 29.82 -29.56 -4.86
C LEU A 190 30.01 -29.74 -3.35
N GLU A 191 28.99 -29.49 -2.54
CA GLU A 191 29.03 -29.74 -1.09
C GLU A 191 29.30 -31.21 -0.78
N ALA A 192 28.65 -32.13 -1.49
CA ALA A 192 28.90 -33.57 -1.35
C ALA A 192 30.36 -33.93 -1.68
N LYS A 193 30.90 -33.39 -2.77
CA LYS A 193 32.31 -33.58 -3.15
C LYS A 193 33.27 -33.00 -2.11
N ILE A 194 32.98 -31.82 -1.57
CA ILE A 194 33.79 -31.21 -0.50
C ILE A 194 33.75 -32.09 0.74
N ALA A 195 32.61 -32.66 1.10
CA ALA A 195 32.48 -33.56 2.23
C ALA A 195 33.27 -34.87 2.03
N GLU A 196 33.28 -35.42 0.81
CA GLU A 196 34.10 -36.59 0.44
C GLU A 196 35.60 -36.28 0.56
N LEU A 197 36.08 -35.20 -0.08
CA LEU A 197 37.48 -34.78 -0.01
C LEU A 197 37.94 -34.52 1.43
N ARG A 198 37.06 -33.99 2.29
CA ARG A 198 37.38 -33.80 3.72
C ARG A 198 37.61 -35.15 4.43
N LYS A 199 36.83 -36.18 4.12
CA LYS A 199 37.04 -37.53 4.67
C LYS A 199 38.36 -38.12 4.19
N ASP A 200 38.67 -37.96 2.90
CA ASP A 200 39.93 -38.45 2.32
C ASP A 200 41.14 -37.78 2.95
N ILE A 201 41.09 -36.46 3.16
CA ILE A 201 42.16 -35.71 3.84
C ILE A 201 42.35 -36.25 5.26
N GLU A 202 41.26 -36.53 5.97
CA GLU A 202 41.33 -37.05 7.34
C GLU A 202 41.89 -38.48 7.39
N ASP A 203 41.48 -39.37 6.48
CA ASP A 203 42.05 -40.71 6.35
C ASP A 203 43.55 -40.64 6.01
N LEU A 204 43.95 -39.77 5.08
CA LEU A 204 45.35 -39.54 4.76
C LEU A 204 46.14 -39.03 5.97
N ARG A 205 45.57 -38.11 6.77
CA ARG A 205 46.17 -37.64 8.02
C ARG A 205 46.36 -38.77 9.01
N GLN A 206 45.38 -39.66 9.16
CA GLN A 206 45.48 -40.81 10.05
C GLN A 206 46.53 -41.82 9.58
N ARG A 207 46.63 -42.09 8.27
CA ARG A 207 47.67 -42.97 7.70
C ARG A 207 49.07 -42.40 7.84
N LEU A 208 49.21 -41.07 7.71
CA LEU A 208 50.48 -40.36 7.85
C LEU A 208 50.81 -40.02 9.31
N ALA A 209 49.89 -40.27 10.25
CA ALA A 209 50.14 -40.10 11.67
C ALA A 209 51.16 -41.14 12.13
N MET A 210 52.42 -40.76 12.06
CA MET A 210 53.51 -41.54 12.64
C MET A 210 53.31 -41.60 14.16
N PRO A 211 53.45 -42.80 14.78
CA PRO A 211 53.44 -42.87 16.24
C PRO A 211 54.58 -42.00 16.78
N PRO A 212 54.41 -41.41 17.98
CA PRO A 212 55.51 -40.68 18.61
C PRO A 212 56.73 -41.62 18.67
N LEU A 213 57.86 -41.14 18.14
CA LEU A 213 59.11 -41.90 18.22
C LEU A 213 59.35 -42.26 19.70
N PRO A 214 59.73 -43.51 20.03
CA PRO A 214 60.05 -43.90 21.40
C PRO A 214 61.07 -42.92 22.00
N ALA A 215 60.96 -42.61 23.30
CA ALA A 215 61.88 -41.69 23.98
C ALA A 215 63.37 -42.04 23.78
N ASP A 216 63.67 -43.31 23.53
CA ASP A 216 65.01 -43.84 23.28
C ASP A 216 65.60 -43.46 21.90
N TYR A 217 64.77 -43.02 20.95
CA TYR A 217 65.21 -42.47 19.66
C TYR A 217 65.74 -41.03 19.79
N TYR A 218 65.40 -40.33 20.87
CA TYR A 218 66.04 -39.08 21.27
C TYR A 218 67.25 -39.35 22.18
N ARG A 219 68.17 -40.24 21.76
CA ARG A 219 69.54 -40.11 22.27
C ARG A 219 70.13 -38.83 21.68
N PRO A 220 70.51 -37.83 22.47
CA PRO A 220 71.31 -36.74 21.95
C PRO A 220 72.56 -37.36 21.33
N ARG A 221 72.67 -37.24 20.00
CA ARG A 221 73.81 -37.72 19.23
C ARG A 221 74.99 -36.84 19.63
N ALA A 222 75.66 -37.19 20.72
CA ALA A 222 76.95 -36.65 21.05
C ALA A 222 77.88 -36.98 19.87
N LEU A 223 78.27 -35.93 19.15
CA LEU A 223 79.42 -35.87 18.25
C LEU A 223 79.33 -36.72 16.96
N TYR A 224 78.67 -36.17 15.95
CA TYR A 224 79.15 -36.33 14.57
C TYR A 224 79.43 -34.93 14.01
N ARG A 225 80.71 -34.55 13.98
CA ARG A 225 81.19 -33.33 13.32
C ARG A 225 81.43 -33.73 11.86
N PRO A 226 80.58 -33.38 10.88
CA PRO A 226 80.91 -33.67 9.50
C PRO A 226 82.15 -32.86 9.12
N VAL A 227 83.20 -33.55 8.67
CA VAL A 227 84.29 -32.90 7.93
C VAL A 227 83.68 -32.43 6.62
N ILE A 228 83.43 -31.13 6.50
CA ILE A 228 83.04 -30.52 5.23
C ILE A 228 84.31 -30.44 4.37
N ILE A 229 84.48 -31.40 3.46
CA ILE A 229 85.42 -31.22 2.35
C ILE A 229 84.72 -30.35 1.33
N LEU A 230 85.06 -29.06 1.29
CA LEU A 230 84.64 -28.15 0.24
C LEU A 230 85.33 -28.56 -1.08
N PRO A 231 84.59 -28.94 -2.13
CA PRO A 231 85.19 -29.09 -3.46
C PRO A 231 85.68 -27.72 -3.97
N PRO A 232 86.74 -27.66 -4.79
CA PRO A 232 87.21 -26.41 -5.36
C PRO A 232 86.12 -25.77 -6.23
N ARG A 233 85.97 -24.45 -6.09
CA ARG A 233 85.03 -23.61 -6.86
C ARG A 233 85.19 -23.86 -8.36
N GLY A 234 84.20 -24.51 -8.97
CA GLY A 234 84.05 -24.53 -10.43
C GLY A 234 83.76 -23.13 -11.00
N PRO A 235 84.02 -22.90 -12.29
CA PRO A 235 83.92 -21.58 -12.91
C PRO A 235 82.48 -21.04 -12.89
N ARG A 236 82.38 -19.72 -12.67
CA ARG A 236 81.13 -18.96 -12.65
C ARG A 236 80.34 -19.20 -13.94
N GLY A 237 79.13 -19.75 -13.81
CA GLY A 237 78.13 -19.77 -14.87
C GLY A 237 77.66 -18.34 -15.23
N PRO A 238 77.04 -18.16 -16.40
CA PRO A 238 76.80 -16.85 -17.00
C PRO A 238 75.80 -16.00 -16.21
N HIS A 239 76.05 -14.69 -16.30
CA HIS A 239 75.32 -13.58 -15.71
C HIS A 239 73.79 -13.74 -15.85
N LYS A 240 73.05 -13.57 -14.74
CA LYS A 240 71.62 -13.26 -14.79
C LYS A 240 71.47 -11.85 -15.40
N PRO A 241 70.56 -11.62 -16.35
CA PRO A 241 70.29 -10.28 -16.85
C PRO A 241 69.64 -9.42 -15.76
N ASP A 242 70.02 -8.15 -15.74
CA ASP A 242 69.56 -7.15 -14.78
C ASP A 242 68.03 -6.97 -14.83
N ALA A 243 67.42 -6.77 -13.66
CA ALA A 243 65.99 -6.55 -13.46
C ALA A 243 65.47 -5.20 -14.02
N LYS A 244 66.12 -4.64 -15.04
CA LYS A 244 65.74 -3.37 -15.67
C LYS A 244 64.98 -3.51 -16.99
N ASP A 245 64.88 -4.71 -17.56
CA ASP A 245 64.20 -4.96 -18.85
C ASP A 245 62.92 -5.80 -18.73
N ALA A 246 62.26 -5.80 -17.57
CA ALA A 246 60.91 -6.36 -17.46
C ALA A 246 59.89 -5.39 -18.11
N PRO A 247 59.03 -5.84 -19.06
CA PRO A 247 58.00 -4.99 -19.63
C PRO A 247 57.04 -4.53 -18.53
N LYS A 248 56.88 -3.21 -18.44
CA LYS A 248 55.99 -2.53 -17.51
C LYS A 248 54.57 -3.00 -17.78
N ALA A 249 53.99 -3.79 -16.87
CA ALA A 249 52.59 -4.19 -16.96
C ALA A 249 51.72 -2.93 -17.05
N GLU A 250 50.90 -2.85 -18.10
CA GLU A 250 49.89 -1.81 -18.24
C GLU A 250 48.91 -1.89 -17.06
N PRO A 251 48.56 -0.75 -16.43
CA PRO A 251 47.55 -0.74 -15.40
C PRO A 251 46.19 -1.15 -15.98
N PRO A 252 45.37 -1.90 -15.23
CA PRO A 252 44.04 -2.30 -15.69
C PRO A 252 43.18 -1.06 -15.99
N PRO A 253 42.26 -1.13 -16.97
CA PRO A 253 41.40 -0.01 -17.32
C PRO A 253 40.60 0.43 -16.10
N LYS A 254 40.64 1.73 -15.80
CA LYS A 254 39.79 2.36 -14.79
C LYS A 254 38.33 2.06 -15.13
N GLY A 255 37.64 1.36 -14.23
CA GLY A 255 36.18 1.30 -14.26
C GLY A 255 35.58 2.71 -14.22
N PRO A 256 34.37 2.91 -14.76
CA PRO A 256 33.77 4.23 -14.87
C PRO A 256 33.62 4.89 -13.49
N SER A 257 34.09 6.13 -13.39
CA SER A 257 33.94 7.00 -12.23
C SER A 257 32.45 7.30 -11.95
N PRO A 258 32.04 7.48 -10.68
CA PRO A 258 30.68 7.86 -10.33
C PRO A 258 30.48 9.36 -10.59
N THR A 259 30.41 9.76 -11.86
CA THR A 259 30.13 11.16 -12.24
C THR A 259 29.25 11.29 -13.47
N ASP A 260 28.58 10.21 -13.89
CA ASP A 260 27.46 10.26 -14.85
C ASP A 260 26.25 9.53 -14.26
N ALA A 261 25.71 10.08 -13.17
CA ALA A 261 24.32 9.80 -12.80
C ALA A 261 23.42 10.60 -13.77
N PRO A 262 22.39 10.00 -14.37
CA PRO A 262 21.38 10.76 -15.10
C PRO A 262 20.72 11.77 -14.15
N PRO A 263 20.36 12.98 -14.61
CA PRO A 263 19.75 13.98 -13.74
C PRO A 263 18.48 13.42 -13.10
N GLU A 264 18.47 13.46 -11.78
CA GLU A 264 17.31 13.21 -10.94
C GLU A 264 16.20 14.17 -11.39
N ASN A 265 15.04 13.60 -11.76
CA ASN A 265 13.85 14.36 -12.11
C ASN A 265 13.50 15.31 -10.97
N THR A 266 13.86 16.59 -11.14
CA THR A 266 13.39 17.67 -10.29
C THR A 266 11.91 17.88 -10.60
N PRO A 267 10.98 17.84 -9.63
CA PRO A 267 9.60 18.22 -9.89
C PRO A 267 9.55 19.69 -10.31
N PRO A 268 8.66 20.10 -11.24
CA PRO A 268 8.56 21.49 -11.64
C PRO A 268 8.19 22.35 -10.43
N ALA A 269 9.08 23.30 -10.11
CA ALA A 269 8.76 24.43 -9.27
C ALA A 269 7.58 25.15 -9.91
N GLY A 270 6.46 25.20 -9.19
CA GLY A 270 5.30 25.98 -9.59
C GLY A 270 5.67 27.44 -9.75
N ASP A 271 5.28 28.00 -10.88
CA ASP A 271 5.14 29.44 -11.09
C ASP A 271 4.25 30.03 -9.99
N THR A 272 4.86 30.70 -9.02
CA THR A 272 4.18 31.70 -8.21
C THR A 272 5.00 32.98 -8.22
N ALA A 273 4.83 33.76 -9.29
CA ALA A 273 5.11 35.19 -9.30
C ALA A 273 4.19 35.88 -10.32
N GLY A 274 3.21 36.65 -9.85
CA GLY A 274 2.43 37.53 -10.72
C GLY A 274 1.03 37.91 -10.26
N ALA A 275 0.87 38.45 -9.05
CA ALA A 275 -0.24 39.35 -8.70
C ALA A 275 0.22 40.15 -7.47
N GLU A 276 1.05 41.17 -7.67
CA GLU A 276 0.61 42.56 -7.89
C GLU A 276 -0.30 43.07 -6.77
N THR A 277 0.33 43.39 -5.64
CA THR A 277 -0.14 44.43 -4.75
C THR A 277 0.33 45.79 -5.27
N ALA A 278 -0.60 46.67 -5.68
CA ALA A 278 -0.70 48.06 -5.24
C ALA A 278 -1.45 48.96 -6.25
N GLY A 279 -2.57 49.54 -5.80
CA GLY A 279 -2.83 50.97 -6.03
C GLY A 279 -3.97 51.36 -6.98
N LYS A 280 -5.21 51.38 -6.47
CA LYS A 280 -6.00 52.60 -6.21
C LYS A 280 -7.39 52.28 -5.66
#